data_AF-A0A8G2FCK4-F1
#
_entry.id   AF-A0A8G2FCK4-F1
#
_cell.length_a   1.000
_cell.length_b   1.000
_cell.length_c   1.000
_cell.angle_alpha   90.00
_cell.angle_beta   90.00
_cell.angle_gamma   90.00
#
_symmetry.space_group_name_H-M   'P 1'
#
loop_
_entity.id
_entity.type
_entity.pdbx_description
1 polymer ?
#
loop_
_entity_poly.entity_id
_entity_poly.type
_entity_poly.pdbx_seq_one_letter_code
_entity_poly.pdbx_strand_id
1 'polypeptide(L)'
;MPEHAAHSAPITHADLLGRTWQYRRSDGPVFAERVRLISDGAVAGHDGAFEALWTLEDGIVTFHASNGVATTRFTEVTRHDNGRIVIAGDFMLAPELELRFILDSMRASATAPPAPQRLNVAMSLGGSLDALLVLFNSIGRPFDGRDTRWEFYDLPRCLALDHVRFAERVDPARWYVDQADTICAMLAPIIRCGYRRVVLSGLSSGGFASLMIGTMLSQRHPELAVDSFTINPQTGHAPAHRAVMAGLPPAIPPAVMDDATYTAYAGRGDEISELLEALPRTARLTHHVFYDHDNPAERYYVDLIRRFDQVVATPYRFGVGHMSGCLALMERGVVHDAIMDMLAADQAAACASSSVFKNR
;
A
#
# COMPACT_ATOMS: atom_id res chain seq x y z
N MET A 1 5.89 -43.99 -18.10
CA MET A 1 5.80 -44.13 -16.63
C MET A 1 4.52 -43.46 -16.19
N PRO A 2 3.66 -44.09 -15.38
CA PRO A 2 2.45 -43.41 -14.93
C PRO A 2 2.84 -42.41 -13.83
N GLU A 3 2.63 -41.12 -14.11
CA GLU A 3 2.65 -40.05 -13.10
C GLU A 3 1.52 -40.33 -12.12
N HIS A 4 1.86 -40.58 -10.85
CA HIS A 4 0.90 -40.57 -9.78
C HIS A 4 0.37 -39.14 -9.63
N ALA A 5 -0.87 -38.90 -10.05
CA ALA A 5 -1.59 -37.68 -9.74
C ALA A 5 -1.84 -37.64 -8.22
N ALA A 6 -0.91 -37.04 -7.48
CA ALA A 6 -1.16 -36.67 -6.10
C ALA A 6 -2.25 -35.60 -6.10
N HIS A 7 -3.38 -35.85 -5.44
CA HIS A 7 -4.35 -34.80 -5.14
C HIS A 7 -3.65 -33.72 -4.30
N SER A 8 -3.24 -32.63 -4.95
CA SER A 8 -2.62 -31.51 -4.26
C SER A 8 -3.68 -30.73 -3.49
N ALA A 9 -3.28 -30.12 -2.38
CA ALA A 9 -4.16 -29.29 -1.56
C ALA A 9 -4.87 -28.21 -2.41
N PRO A 10 -6.13 -27.85 -2.07
CA PRO A 10 -6.89 -26.84 -2.83
C PRO A 10 -6.12 -25.52 -2.96
N ILE A 11 -6.32 -24.82 -4.07
CA ILE A 11 -5.72 -23.50 -4.29
C ILE A 11 -6.39 -22.47 -3.37
N THR A 12 -5.62 -21.53 -2.84
CA THR A 12 -6.11 -20.48 -1.94
C THR A 12 -5.92 -19.10 -2.55
N HIS A 13 -6.57 -18.06 -1.99
CA HIS A 13 -6.31 -16.67 -2.39
C HIS A 13 -4.83 -16.29 -2.28
N ALA A 14 -4.14 -16.77 -1.24
CA ALA A 14 -2.72 -16.51 -1.04
C ALA A 14 -1.83 -17.15 -2.11
N ASP A 15 -2.26 -18.27 -2.70
CA ASP A 15 -1.55 -18.88 -3.83
C ASP A 15 -1.71 -18.08 -5.12
N LEU A 16 -2.83 -17.38 -5.29
CA LEU A 16 -3.22 -16.72 -6.53
C LEU A 16 -2.75 -15.27 -6.61
N LEU A 17 -2.96 -14.53 -5.53
CA LEU A 17 -2.68 -13.10 -5.44
C LEU A 17 -1.17 -12.85 -5.41
N GLY A 18 -0.73 -11.74 -6.01
CA GLY A 18 0.69 -11.35 -6.03
C GLY A 18 1.58 -12.18 -6.97
N ARG A 19 1.01 -13.12 -7.72
CA ARG A 19 1.73 -13.87 -8.76
C ARG A 19 1.46 -13.30 -10.14
N THR A 20 2.48 -13.38 -11.00
CA THR A 20 2.29 -13.26 -12.45
C THR A 20 2.08 -14.64 -13.03
N TRP A 21 1.07 -14.79 -13.86
CA TRP A 21 0.73 -16.03 -14.53
C TRP A 21 0.89 -15.86 -16.03
N GLN A 22 1.27 -16.92 -16.73
CA GLN A 22 1.07 -17.00 -18.18
C GLN A 22 -0.26 -17.73 -18.42
N TYR A 23 -1.16 -17.13 -19.19
CA TYR A 23 -2.43 -17.73 -19.58
C TYR A 23 -2.32 -18.28 -21.00
N ARG A 24 -2.53 -19.60 -21.14
CA ARG A 24 -2.37 -20.31 -22.40
C ARG A 24 -3.35 -21.46 -22.52
N ARG A 25 -3.58 -21.91 -23.75
CA ARG A 25 -4.28 -23.17 -24.01
C ARG A 25 -3.31 -24.34 -23.93
N SER A 26 -3.80 -25.51 -23.55
CA SER A 26 -2.97 -26.69 -23.31
C SER A 26 -2.26 -27.20 -24.56
N ASP A 27 -2.80 -26.91 -25.74
CA ASP A 27 -2.25 -27.27 -27.06
C ASP A 27 -1.24 -26.23 -27.60
N GLY A 28 -0.92 -25.16 -26.85
CA GLY A 28 0.23 -24.31 -27.13
C GLY A 28 -0.01 -22.80 -27.18
N PRO A 29 -1.10 -22.27 -27.78
CA PRO A 29 -1.28 -20.82 -27.92
C PRO A 29 -1.28 -20.10 -26.57
N VAL A 30 -0.42 -19.09 -26.45
CA VAL A 30 -0.37 -18.17 -25.32
C VAL A 30 -1.32 -17.02 -25.62
N PHE A 31 -2.32 -16.84 -24.75
CA PHE A 31 -3.32 -15.79 -24.89
C PHE A 31 -2.91 -14.53 -24.15
N ALA A 32 -2.15 -14.68 -23.06
CA ALA A 32 -1.54 -13.57 -22.37
C ALA A 32 -0.23 -14.02 -21.70
N GLU A 33 0.86 -13.34 -22.05
CA GLU A 33 2.20 -13.65 -21.53
C GLU A 33 2.31 -13.36 -20.03
N ARG A 34 1.56 -12.37 -19.54
CA ARG A 34 1.60 -11.91 -18.15
C ARG A 34 0.23 -11.43 -17.71
N VAL A 35 -0.47 -12.27 -16.95
CA VAL A 35 -1.71 -11.89 -16.26
C VAL A 35 -1.52 -11.88 -14.75
N ARG A 36 -2.31 -11.04 -14.05
CA ARG A 36 -2.35 -10.99 -12.59
C ARG A 36 -3.79 -11.03 -12.11
N LEU A 37 -4.02 -11.79 -11.04
CA LEU A 37 -5.31 -11.90 -10.38
C LEU A 37 -5.35 -10.84 -9.26
N ILE A 38 -6.22 -9.85 -9.41
CA ILE A 38 -6.34 -8.72 -8.48
C ILE A 38 -7.38 -9.06 -7.40
N SER A 39 -7.17 -8.57 -6.17
CA SER A 39 -8.02 -8.90 -5.02
C SER A 39 -9.47 -8.44 -5.13
N ASP A 40 -9.77 -7.50 -6.04
CA ASP A 40 -11.12 -7.04 -6.35
C ASP A 40 -11.86 -7.92 -7.36
N GLY A 41 -11.24 -9.02 -7.81
CA GLY A 41 -11.79 -9.93 -8.80
C GLY A 41 -11.46 -9.55 -10.25
N ALA A 42 -10.69 -8.49 -10.51
CA ALA A 42 -10.22 -8.19 -11.87
C ALA A 42 -9.02 -9.07 -12.27
N VAL A 43 -8.91 -9.35 -13.57
CA VAL A 43 -7.70 -9.93 -14.17
C VAL A 43 -6.94 -8.81 -14.89
N ALA A 44 -5.72 -8.50 -14.46
CA ALA A 44 -4.88 -7.52 -15.14
C ALA A 44 -4.03 -8.19 -16.23
N GLY A 45 -3.83 -7.51 -17.37
CA GLY A 45 -3.00 -8.01 -18.48
C GLY A 45 -3.69 -9.00 -19.42
N HIS A 46 -5.01 -9.14 -19.33
CA HIS A 46 -5.80 -9.91 -20.30
C HIS A 46 -6.00 -9.11 -21.60
N ASP A 47 -6.01 -9.80 -22.74
CA ASP A 47 -6.23 -9.18 -24.06
C ASP A 47 -7.65 -9.47 -24.63
N GLY A 48 -8.39 -10.40 -24.02
CA GLY A 48 -9.70 -10.88 -24.49
C GLY A 48 -10.87 -10.44 -23.60
N ALA A 49 -12.08 -10.38 -24.16
CA ALA A 49 -13.29 -10.07 -23.40
C ALA A 49 -13.72 -11.21 -22.45
N PHE A 50 -13.10 -12.39 -22.54
CA PHE A 50 -13.52 -13.61 -21.87
C PHE A 50 -12.86 -13.84 -20.51
N GLU A 51 -11.80 -13.11 -20.18
CA GLU A 51 -11.01 -13.28 -18.96
C GLU A 51 -10.84 -11.96 -18.22
N ALA A 52 -11.88 -11.13 -18.17
CA ALA A 52 -11.83 -9.82 -17.54
C ALA A 52 -11.89 -9.90 -16.00
N LEU A 53 -12.57 -10.93 -15.48
CA LEU A 53 -12.85 -11.10 -14.06
C LEU A 53 -12.51 -12.53 -13.61
N TRP A 54 -12.31 -12.73 -12.31
CA TRP A 54 -12.08 -14.03 -11.71
C TRP A 54 -12.72 -14.15 -10.33
N THR A 55 -13.00 -15.39 -9.93
CA THR A 55 -13.49 -15.77 -8.61
C THR A 55 -12.76 -17.02 -8.10
N LEU A 56 -12.80 -17.24 -6.79
CA LEU A 56 -12.32 -18.45 -6.14
C LEU A 56 -13.39 -18.98 -5.19
N GLU A 57 -13.92 -20.17 -5.49
CA GLU A 57 -14.93 -20.85 -4.67
C GLU A 57 -14.49 -22.30 -4.45
N ASP A 58 -14.44 -22.76 -3.20
CA ASP A 58 -14.07 -24.14 -2.84
C ASP A 58 -12.76 -24.64 -3.48
N GLY A 59 -11.77 -23.76 -3.62
CA GLY A 59 -10.49 -24.10 -4.24
C GLY A 59 -10.52 -24.21 -5.76
N ILE A 60 -11.56 -23.69 -6.41
CA ILE A 60 -11.72 -23.66 -7.87
C ILE A 60 -11.65 -22.21 -8.34
N VAL A 61 -10.67 -21.92 -9.20
CA VAL A 61 -10.59 -20.61 -9.87
C VAL A 61 -11.54 -20.63 -11.06
N THR A 62 -12.35 -19.60 -11.20
CA THR A 62 -13.21 -19.42 -12.37
C THR A 62 -12.92 -18.06 -13.00
N PHE A 63 -12.64 -18.04 -14.30
CA PHE A 63 -12.58 -16.82 -15.09
C PHE A 63 -13.95 -16.49 -15.65
N HIS A 64 -14.23 -15.19 -15.74
CA HIS A 64 -15.47 -14.67 -16.28
C HIS A 64 -15.20 -13.60 -17.32
N ALA A 65 -16.09 -13.53 -18.30
CA ALA A 65 -16.15 -12.43 -19.23
C ALA A 65 -16.58 -11.14 -18.52
N SER A 66 -16.42 -9.99 -19.19
CA SER A 66 -16.81 -8.68 -18.65
C SER A 66 -18.30 -8.56 -18.29
N ASN A 67 -19.15 -9.42 -18.85
CA ASN A 67 -20.57 -9.52 -18.53
C ASN A 67 -20.88 -10.51 -17.38
N GLY A 68 -19.87 -11.07 -16.72
CA GLY A 68 -19.99 -12.00 -15.59
C GLY A 68 -20.18 -13.47 -15.97
N VAL A 69 -20.33 -13.81 -17.25
CA VAL A 69 -20.47 -15.21 -17.69
C VAL A 69 -19.16 -15.96 -17.46
N ALA A 70 -19.23 -17.12 -16.79
CA ALA A 70 -18.07 -17.97 -16.57
C ALA A 70 -17.53 -18.55 -17.90
N THR A 71 -16.23 -18.43 -18.11
CA THR A 71 -15.57 -18.81 -19.37
C THR A 71 -14.59 -19.96 -19.20
N THR A 72 -13.84 -20.01 -18.11
CA THR A 72 -12.88 -21.10 -17.82
C THR A 72 -12.97 -21.50 -16.36
N ARG A 73 -13.02 -22.80 -16.07
CA ARG A 73 -13.05 -23.34 -14.70
C ARG A 73 -11.82 -24.21 -14.43
N PHE A 74 -10.91 -23.73 -13.57
CA PHE A 74 -9.67 -24.41 -13.20
C PHE A 74 -9.88 -25.37 -12.04
N THR A 75 -9.91 -26.66 -12.36
CA THR A 75 -10.22 -27.75 -11.43
C THR A 75 -8.98 -28.55 -11.02
N GLU A 76 -7.85 -28.37 -11.72
CA GLU A 76 -6.62 -29.09 -11.45
C GLU A 76 -5.51 -28.14 -10.99
N VAL A 77 -4.77 -28.56 -9.96
CA VAL A 77 -3.68 -27.79 -9.36
C VAL A 77 -2.46 -28.68 -9.23
N THR A 78 -1.37 -28.30 -9.88
CA THR A 78 -0.07 -28.94 -9.80
C THR A 78 0.92 -27.99 -9.12
N ARG A 79 1.54 -28.46 -8.04
CA ARG A 79 2.58 -27.71 -7.32
C ARG A 79 3.91 -28.38 -7.55
N HIS A 80 4.90 -27.60 -7.95
CA HIS A 80 6.26 -28.07 -8.15
C HIS A 80 7.13 -27.72 -6.94
N ASP A 81 8.15 -28.54 -6.65
CA ASP A 81 9.07 -28.35 -5.52
C ASP A 81 9.79 -26.99 -5.52
N ASN A 82 9.84 -26.34 -6.67
CA ASN A 82 10.46 -25.03 -6.84
C ASN A 82 9.50 -23.84 -6.61
N GLY A 83 8.33 -24.08 -6.03
CA GLY A 83 7.32 -23.06 -5.73
C GLY A 83 6.47 -22.59 -6.92
N ARG A 84 6.69 -23.17 -8.11
CA ARG A 84 5.83 -22.96 -9.28
C ARG A 84 4.50 -23.69 -9.07
N ILE A 85 3.41 -23.02 -9.42
CA ILE A 85 2.05 -23.54 -9.41
C ILE A 85 1.53 -23.50 -10.83
N VAL A 86 0.91 -24.59 -11.27
CA VAL A 86 0.22 -24.68 -12.55
C VAL A 86 -1.21 -25.06 -12.24
N ILE A 87 -2.17 -24.26 -12.66
CA ILE A 87 -3.60 -24.60 -12.56
C ILE A 87 -4.20 -24.76 -13.95
N ALA A 88 -5.00 -25.80 -14.14
CA ALA A 88 -5.55 -26.17 -15.43
C ALA A 88 -7.07 -26.40 -15.33
N GLY A 89 -7.78 -26.10 -16.42
CA GLY A 89 -9.23 -26.07 -16.42
C GLY A 89 -9.86 -26.07 -17.79
N ASP A 90 -11.15 -26.40 -17.82
CA ASP A 90 -11.92 -26.51 -19.05
C ASP A 90 -12.55 -25.16 -19.43
N PHE A 91 -12.65 -24.94 -20.73
CA PHE A 91 -13.38 -23.82 -21.30
C PHE A 91 -14.87 -24.14 -21.36
N MET A 92 -15.68 -23.28 -20.74
CA MET A 92 -17.09 -23.54 -20.47
C MET A 92 -18.03 -23.08 -21.58
N LEU A 93 -17.58 -22.17 -22.48
CA LEU A 93 -18.47 -21.60 -23.51
C LEU A 93 -18.62 -22.48 -24.76
N ALA A 94 -17.74 -23.47 -24.95
CA ALA A 94 -17.77 -24.41 -26.07
C ALA A 94 -17.26 -25.78 -25.61
N PRO A 95 -17.99 -26.46 -24.71
CA PRO A 95 -17.54 -27.70 -24.08
C PRO A 95 -17.31 -28.84 -25.08
N GLU A 96 -18.00 -28.83 -26.22
CA GLU A 96 -17.84 -29.80 -27.31
C GLU A 96 -16.47 -29.76 -27.99
N LEU A 97 -15.72 -28.66 -27.82
CA LEU A 97 -14.37 -28.51 -28.35
C LEU A 97 -13.30 -29.04 -27.39
N GLU A 98 -13.68 -29.43 -26.16
CA GLU A 98 -12.77 -29.96 -25.13
C GLU A 98 -11.53 -29.08 -24.91
N LEU A 99 -11.70 -27.76 -25.04
CA LEU A 99 -10.59 -26.82 -24.91
C LEU A 99 -10.20 -26.71 -23.44
N ARG A 100 -8.90 -26.84 -23.20
CA ARG A 100 -8.33 -26.76 -21.86
C ARG A 100 -7.30 -25.65 -21.77
N PHE A 101 -7.38 -24.88 -20.69
CA PHE A 101 -6.54 -23.73 -20.44
C PHE A 101 -5.70 -23.92 -19.20
N ILE A 102 -4.60 -23.19 -19.14
CA ILE A 102 -3.57 -23.29 -18.13
C ILE A 102 -3.19 -21.88 -17.68
N LEU A 103 -3.18 -21.67 -16.36
CA LEU A 103 -2.46 -20.58 -15.72
C LEU A 103 -1.19 -21.15 -15.12
N ASP A 104 -0.08 -20.67 -15.63
CA ASP A 104 1.25 -21.15 -15.29
C ASP A 104 1.97 -20.05 -14.50
N SER A 105 2.22 -20.26 -13.20
CA SER A 105 2.83 -19.21 -12.39
C SER A 105 4.25 -18.96 -12.91
N MET A 106 4.49 -17.74 -13.39
CA MET A 106 5.82 -17.36 -13.82
C MET A 106 6.71 -17.28 -12.58
N ARG A 107 7.91 -17.85 -12.65
CA ARG A 107 8.93 -17.58 -11.63
C ARG A 107 9.13 -16.08 -11.58
N ALA A 108 8.97 -15.48 -10.39
CA ALA A 108 9.59 -14.20 -10.12
C ALA A 108 11.07 -14.37 -10.45
N SER A 109 11.56 -13.67 -11.47
CA SER A 109 12.99 -13.69 -11.79
C SER A 109 13.73 -13.12 -10.59
N ALA A 110 14.26 -13.98 -9.75
CA ALA A 110 14.79 -13.66 -8.41
C ALA A 110 16.05 -12.76 -8.41
N THR A 111 16.46 -12.23 -9.57
CA THR A 111 17.78 -11.62 -9.74
C THR A 111 17.77 -10.16 -10.16
N ALA A 112 16.62 -9.58 -10.53
CA ALA A 112 16.54 -8.16 -10.83
C ALA A 112 15.44 -7.53 -9.95
N PRO A 113 15.75 -6.47 -9.18
CA PRO A 113 14.72 -5.69 -8.53
C PRO A 113 13.73 -5.22 -9.61
N PRO A 114 12.41 -5.29 -9.35
CA PRO A 114 11.44 -4.94 -10.37
C PRO A 114 11.64 -3.47 -10.77
N ALA A 115 11.56 -3.17 -12.07
CA ALA A 115 11.80 -1.81 -12.59
C ALA A 115 10.97 -0.79 -11.81
N PRO A 116 11.53 0.38 -11.43
CA PRO A 116 10.86 1.33 -10.56
C PRO A 116 9.47 1.71 -11.08
N GLN A 117 8.51 1.75 -10.17
CA GLN A 117 7.15 2.16 -10.46
C GLN A 117 7.11 3.61 -10.98
N ARG A 118 6.22 3.89 -11.96
CA ARG A 118 6.01 5.27 -12.39
C ARG A 118 5.21 6.01 -11.32
N LEU A 119 5.87 6.95 -10.65
CA LEU A 119 5.26 7.85 -9.68
C LEU A 119 4.42 8.93 -10.39
N ASN A 120 3.16 9.09 -9.99
CA ASN A 120 2.32 10.21 -10.44
C ASN A 120 2.44 11.33 -9.42
N VAL A 121 2.73 12.54 -9.90
CA VAL A 121 2.94 13.70 -9.02
C VAL A 121 2.01 14.83 -9.44
N ALA A 122 1.30 15.39 -8.47
CA ALA A 122 0.53 16.62 -8.63
C ALA A 122 1.00 17.62 -7.56
N MET A 123 1.07 18.90 -7.90
CA MET A 123 1.47 19.94 -6.94
C MET A 123 0.71 21.24 -7.16
N SER A 124 0.47 21.97 -6.09
CA SER A 124 -0.06 23.32 -6.10
C SER A 124 0.67 24.13 -5.03
N LEU A 125 1.42 25.13 -5.47
CA LEU A 125 2.24 25.98 -4.60
C LEU A 125 1.73 27.42 -4.76
N GLY A 126 1.10 27.95 -3.72
CA GLY A 126 0.51 29.28 -3.64
C GLY A 126 1.36 30.30 -2.88
N GLY A 127 2.48 29.88 -2.28
CA GLY A 127 3.43 30.75 -1.60
C GLY A 127 3.22 30.92 -0.10
N SER A 128 2.33 30.11 0.51
CA SER A 128 2.28 30.00 1.98
C SER A 128 3.50 29.22 2.45
N LEU A 129 4.43 29.88 3.16
CA LEU A 129 5.67 29.25 3.64
C LEU A 129 5.56 28.68 5.06
N ASP A 130 4.35 28.61 5.62
CA ASP A 130 4.14 28.10 6.97
C ASP A 130 4.26 26.57 7.01
N ALA A 131 3.50 25.87 6.17
CA ALA A 131 3.52 24.41 6.10
C ALA A 131 3.30 23.91 4.66
N LEU A 132 4.06 22.87 4.29
CA LEU A 132 3.85 22.11 3.06
C LEU A 132 3.09 20.81 3.39
N LEU A 133 1.95 20.58 2.74
CA LEU A 133 1.20 19.33 2.85
C LEU A 133 1.62 18.31 1.80
N VAL A 134 2.08 17.13 2.21
CA VAL A 134 2.49 16.03 1.33
C VAL A 134 1.52 14.87 1.50
N LEU A 135 0.89 14.44 0.40
CA LEU A 135 -0.13 13.39 0.41
C LEU A 135 0.30 12.15 -0.36
N PHE A 136 0.00 10.98 0.21
CA PHE A 136 0.21 9.68 -0.42
C PHE A 136 -1.13 8.94 -0.57
N ASN A 137 -1.36 8.34 -1.73
CA ASN A 137 -2.55 7.52 -1.96
C ASN A 137 -2.39 6.15 -1.30
N SER A 138 -3.53 5.50 -1.05
CA SER A 138 -3.54 4.09 -0.69
C SER A 138 -3.46 3.17 -1.91
N ILE A 139 -3.29 1.86 -1.69
CA ILE A 139 -3.38 0.85 -2.76
C ILE A 139 -4.78 0.92 -3.36
N GLY A 140 -4.88 1.18 -4.66
CA GLY A 140 -6.13 0.99 -5.39
C GLY A 140 -6.34 1.90 -6.58
N ARG A 141 -5.95 3.19 -6.52
CA ARG A 141 -6.14 4.14 -7.65
C ARG A 141 -5.20 5.36 -7.57
N PRO A 142 -4.66 5.85 -8.70
CA PRO A 142 -3.91 7.10 -8.73
C PRO A 142 -4.80 8.32 -8.45
N PHE A 143 -4.19 9.44 -8.05
CA PHE A 143 -4.85 10.75 -7.94
C PHE A 143 -5.41 11.19 -9.31
N ASP A 144 -6.64 10.79 -9.64
CA ASP A 144 -7.31 11.17 -10.89
C ASP A 144 -8.59 11.99 -10.65
N GLY A 145 -8.93 12.24 -9.39
CA GLY A 145 -10.14 12.96 -8.97
C GLY A 145 -11.45 12.22 -9.24
N ARG A 146 -11.40 10.97 -9.73
CA ARG A 146 -12.60 10.15 -10.01
C ARG A 146 -13.02 9.33 -8.81
N ASP A 147 -12.07 8.79 -8.05
CA ASP A 147 -12.32 8.06 -6.80
C ASP A 147 -11.43 8.62 -5.69
N THR A 148 -12.00 9.52 -4.89
CA THR A 148 -11.30 10.23 -3.81
C THR A 148 -11.40 9.51 -2.47
N ARG A 149 -12.01 8.32 -2.41
CA ARG A 149 -12.21 7.57 -1.15
C ARG A 149 -10.90 7.05 -0.53
N TRP A 150 -9.80 7.06 -1.28
CA TRP A 150 -8.51 6.46 -0.89
C TRP A 150 -7.43 7.49 -0.61
N GLU A 151 -7.84 8.73 -0.38
CA GLU A 151 -6.96 9.86 -0.26
C GLU A 151 -7.61 11.00 0.52
N PHE A 152 -6.75 11.84 1.11
CA PHE A 152 -7.17 13.10 1.71
C PHE A 152 -7.37 14.18 0.65
N TYR A 153 -8.22 13.91 -0.37
CA TYR A 153 -8.37 14.77 -1.56
C TYR A 153 -8.76 16.21 -1.21
N ASP A 154 -9.70 16.36 -0.28
CA ASP A 154 -10.24 17.65 0.14
C ASP A 154 -9.35 18.40 1.12
N LEU A 155 -8.42 17.71 1.77
CA LEU A 155 -7.62 18.25 2.87
C LEU A 155 -6.83 19.51 2.47
N PRO A 156 -6.14 19.56 1.30
CA PRO A 156 -5.45 20.78 0.90
C PRO A 156 -6.38 21.98 0.71
N ARG A 157 -7.62 21.75 0.24
CA ARG A 157 -8.62 22.80 0.08
C ARG A 157 -9.14 23.29 1.43
N CYS A 158 -9.41 22.36 2.35
CA CYS A 158 -9.89 22.71 3.70
C CYS A 158 -8.84 23.49 4.51
N LEU A 159 -7.56 23.13 4.36
CA LEU A 159 -6.47 23.75 5.11
C LEU A 159 -5.84 24.97 4.42
N ALA A 160 -6.18 25.22 3.14
CA ALA A 160 -5.56 26.26 2.32
C ALA A 160 -4.01 26.21 2.31
N LEU A 161 -3.45 25.00 2.26
CA LEU A 161 -2.00 24.77 2.26
C LEU A 161 -1.46 24.49 0.85
N ASP A 162 -0.23 24.93 0.62
CA ASP A 162 0.60 24.45 -0.47
C ASP A 162 0.76 22.93 -0.34
N HIS A 163 0.70 22.21 -1.45
CA HIS A 163 0.70 20.75 -1.37
C HIS A 163 1.35 20.04 -2.55
N VAL A 164 1.86 18.83 -2.26
CA VAL A 164 2.37 17.86 -3.23
C VAL A 164 1.68 16.52 -2.98
N ARG A 165 1.20 15.87 -4.04
CA ARG A 165 0.56 14.56 -3.98
C ARG A 165 1.37 13.56 -4.79
N PHE A 166 1.64 12.40 -4.20
CA PHE A 166 2.40 11.31 -4.82
C PHE A 166 1.57 10.05 -4.90
N ALA A 167 1.25 9.57 -6.11
CA ALA A 167 0.52 8.33 -6.29
C ALA A 167 1.34 7.24 -6.97
N GLU A 168 1.42 6.08 -6.31
CA GLU A 168 1.96 4.85 -6.89
C GLU A 168 0.86 4.11 -7.68
N ARG A 169 1.25 3.46 -8.80
CA ARG A 169 0.32 2.60 -9.55
C ARG A 169 0.20 1.24 -8.85
N VAL A 170 -1.00 0.68 -8.94
CA VAL A 170 -1.48 -0.35 -8.01
C VAL A 170 -0.88 -1.73 -8.25
N ASP A 171 -0.20 -1.96 -9.37
CA ASP A 171 0.16 -3.33 -9.74
C ASP A 171 1.64 -3.50 -10.19
N PRO A 172 2.54 -3.96 -9.29
CA PRO A 172 2.27 -4.43 -7.92
C PRO A 172 2.48 -3.33 -6.88
N ALA A 173 1.68 -3.29 -5.81
CA ALA A 173 1.89 -2.34 -4.72
C ALA A 173 3.29 -2.50 -4.09
N ARG A 174 4.05 -1.41 -3.98
CA ARG A 174 5.40 -1.41 -3.39
C ARG A 174 5.54 -0.49 -2.18
N TRP A 175 4.43 0.14 -1.80
CA TRP A 175 4.34 1.10 -0.68
C TRP A 175 5.43 2.18 -0.77
N TYR A 176 5.76 2.59 -2.00
CA TYR A 176 6.74 3.65 -2.29
C TYR A 176 8.19 3.36 -1.87
N VAL A 177 8.53 2.14 -1.44
CA VAL A 177 9.88 1.79 -0.95
C VAL A 177 10.96 2.06 -2.01
N ASP A 178 10.71 1.72 -3.27
CA ASP A 178 11.65 2.01 -4.37
C ASP A 178 11.67 3.47 -4.82
N GLN A 179 10.67 4.26 -4.44
CA GLN A 179 10.56 5.68 -4.78
C GLN A 179 11.00 6.62 -3.64
N ALA A 180 11.36 6.08 -2.47
CA ALA A 180 11.53 6.89 -1.28
C ALA A 180 12.60 7.98 -1.43
N ASP A 181 13.76 7.62 -2.01
CA ASP A 181 14.83 8.57 -2.30
C ASP A 181 14.43 9.60 -3.36
N THR A 182 13.74 9.16 -4.41
CA THR A 182 13.22 10.03 -5.47
C THR A 182 12.25 11.06 -4.89
N ILE A 183 11.31 10.64 -4.05
CA ILE A 183 10.35 11.51 -3.37
C ILE A 183 11.07 12.55 -2.50
N CYS A 184 12.02 12.11 -1.67
CA CYS A 184 12.81 13.03 -0.85
C CYS A 184 13.60 14.02 -1.72
N ALA A 185 14.20 13.57 -2.82
CA ALA A 185 14.93 14.43 -3.74
C ALA A 185 14.02 15.46 -4.45
N MET A 186 12.78 15.08 -4.77
CA MET A 186 11.76 15.98 -5.34
C MET A 186 11.27 17.02 -4.33
N LEU A 187 11.11 16.64 -3.07
CA LEU A 187 10.66 17.54 -2.00
C LEU A 187 11.76 18.52 -1.56
N ALA A 188 13.03 18.10 -1.59
CA ALA A 188 14.16 18.92 -1.13
C ALA A 188 14.21 20.35 -1.71
N PRO A 189 14.11 20.59 -3.05
CA PRO A 189 14.07 21.96 -3.58
C PRO A 189 12.84 22.76 -3.15
N ILE A 190 11.69 22.12 -2.94
CA ILE A 190 10.45 22.78 -2.50
C ILE A 190 10.60 23.23 -1.05
N ILE A 191 11.09 22.34 -0.18
CA ILE A 191 11.35 22.64 1.23
C ILE A 191 12.32 23.82 1.37
N ARG A 192 13.36 23.88 0.53
CA ARG A 192 14.33 24.98 0.50
C ARG A 192 13.73 26.36 0.13
N CYS A 193 12.49 26.42 -0.35
CA CYS A 193 11.78 27.70 -0.52
C CYS A 193 11.39 28.38 0.80
N GLY A 194 11.63 27.73 1.95
CA GLY A 194 11.51 28.36 3.27
C GLY A 194 10.38 27.82 4.13
N TYR A 195 9.83 26.64 3.82
CA TYR A 195 8.80 26.02 4.64
C TYR A 195 9.32 25.74 6.05
N ARG A 196 8.56 26.15 7.06
CA ARG A 196 8.89 25.91 8.47
C ARG A 196 8.55 24.50 8.92
N ARG A 197 7.55 23.90 8.28
CA ARG A 197 7.01 22.58 8.60
C ARG A 197 6.65 21.81 7.33
N VAL A 198 6.81 20.49 7.36
CA VAL A 198 6.25 19.57 6.37
C VAL A 198 5.28 18.63 7.07
N VAL A 199 4.05 18.63 6.59
CA VAL A 199 2.96 17.78 7.08
C VAL A 199 2.76 16.67 6.06
N LEU A 200 2.99 15.42 6.45
CA LEU A 200 2.78 14.25 5.60
C LEU A 200 1.49 13.55 6.01
N SER A 201 0.74 13.01 5.04
CA SER A 201 -0.45 12.23 5.35
C SER A 201 -0.73 11.15 4.34
N GLY A 202 -1.24 10.02 4.85
CA GLY A 202 -1.67 8.89 4.05
C GLY A 202 -2.37 7.83 4.90
N LEU A 203 -3.05 6.89 4.25
CA LEU A 203 -3.76 5.79 4.91
C LEU A 203 -3.26 4.45 4.38
N SER A 204 -3.23 3.41 5.22
CA SER A 204 -2.70 2.08 4.87
C SER A 204 -1.29 2.21 4.28
N SER A 205 -1.05 1.76 3.04
CA SER A 205 0.24 1.92 2.34
C SER A 205 0.70 3.37 2.19
N GLY A 206 -0.23 4.32 1.99
CA GLY A 206 0.10 5.74 1.98
C GLY A 206 0.50 6.24 3.37
N GLY A 207 -0.06 5.62 4.42
CA GLY A 207 0.35 5.83 5.80
C GLY A 207 1.78 5.34 6.03
N PHE A 208 2.12 4.13 5.57
CA PHE A 208 3.51 3.63 5.57
C PHE A 208 4.46 4.64 4.90
N ALA A 209 4.12 5.10 3.69
CA ALA A 209 4.93 6.08 2.97
C ALA A 209 5.08 7.40 3.73
N SER A 210 3.99 7.90 4.33
CA SER A 210 4.03 9.10 5.17
C SER A 210 5.03 8.94 6.31
N LEU A 211 4.99 7.82 7.04
CA LEU A 211 5.92 7.56 8.15
C LEU A 211 7.38 7.45 7.67
N MET A 212 7.60 6.68 6.60
CA MET A 212 8.94 6.42 6.05
C MET A 212 9.57 7.73 5.54
N ILE A 213 8.87 8.43 4.64
CA ILE A 213 9.36 9.67 4.04
C ILE A 213 9.49 10.77 5.10
N GLY A 214 8.57 10.88 6.05
CA GLY A 214 8.67 11.83 7.15
C GLY A 214 9.93 11.61 7.98
N THR A 215 10.23 10.35 8.30
CA THR A 215 11.45 9.99 9.04
C THR A 215 12.71 10.31 8.23
N MET A 216 12.75 9.94 6.95
CA MET A 216 13.87 10.23 6.04
C MET A 216 14.10 11.73 5.84
N LEU A 217 13.03 12.52 5.71
CA LEU A 217 13.13 13.98 5.61
C LEU A 217 13.70 14.57 6.90
N SER A 218 13.25 14.11 8.07
CA SER A 218 13.76 14.61 9.35
C SER A 218 15.24 14.23 9.60
N GLN A 219 15.69 13.08 9.10
CA GLN A 219 17.11 12.70 9.09
C GLN A 219 17.95 13.65 8.20
N ARG A 220 17.41 14.04 7.03
CA ARG A 220 18.11 14.89 6.04
C ARG A 220 18.03 16.38 6.36
N HIS A 221 17.00 16.79 7.10
CA HIS A 221 16.66 18.17 7.43
C HIS A 221 16.28 18.26 8.93
N PRO A 222 17.23 18.06 9.87
CA PRO A 222 16.93 18.02 11.30
C PRO A 222 16.37 19.33 11.86
N GLU A 223 16.57 20.45 11.17
CA GLU A 223 16.01 21.77 11.50
C GLU A 223 14.51 21.89 11.20
N LEU A 224 14.01 21.09 10.26
CA LEU A 224 12.65 21.12 9.75
C LEU A 224 11.71 20.40 10.73
N ALA A 225 10.60 21.05 11.08
CA ALA A 225 9.52 20.35 11.77
C ALA A 225 8.81 19.42 10.78
N VAL A 226 8.72 18.15 11.11
CA VAL A 226 8.09 17.13 10.26
C VAL A 226 7.03 16.40 11.07
N ASP A 227 5.81 16.37 10.54
CA ASP A 227 4.68 15.70 11.19
C ASP A 227 4.01 14.77 10.21
N SER A 228 3.75 13.53 10.61
CA SER A 228 2.98 12.58 9.81
C SER A 228 1.64 12.31 10.47
N PHE A 229 0.55 12.31 9.71
CA PHE A 229 -0.79 11.98 10.18
C PHE A 229 -1.34 10.81 9.37
N THR A 230 -1.45 9.65 10.01
CA THR A 230 -1.67 8.38 9.31
C THR A 230 -2.82 7.57 9.90
N ILE A 231 -3.52 6.84 9.02
CA ILE A 231 -4.63 5.95 9.38
C ILE A 231 -4.23 4.51 9.08
N ASN A 232 -4.31 3.63 10.08
CA ASN A 232 -4.03 2.19 9.98
C ASN A 232 -2.80 1.86 9.10
N PRO A 233 -1.62 2.47 9.36
CA PRO A 233 -0.44 2.18 8.55
C PRO A 233 0.08 0.77 8.86
N GLN A 234 0.42 0.01 7.83
CA GLN A 234 1.46 -1.01 7.97
C GLN A 234 2.76 -0.25 8.30
N THR A 235 3.55 -0.75 9.25
CA THR A 235 4.78 -0.08 9.73
C THR A 235 6.04 -0.88 9.45
N GLY A 236 5.89 -2.02 8.77
CA GLY A 236 7.01 -2.85 8.39
C GLY A 236 6.72 -3.88 7.30
N HIS A 237 7.77 -4.32 6.62
CA HIS A 237 7.71 -5.23 5.47
C HIS A 237 8.77 -6.36 5.52
N ALA A 238 9.34 -6.65 6.69
CA ALA A 238 10.26 -7.76 6.90
C ALA A 238 9.52 -9.10 7.02
N PRO A 239 10.00 -10.20 6.41
CA PRO A 239 9.32 -11.52 6.36
C PRO A 239 8.69 -12.06 7.62
N ALA A 240 9.23 -11.74 8.79
CA ALA A 240 8.63 -12.09 10.06
C ALA A 240 7.20 -11.55 10.21
N HIS A 241 6.92 -10.34 9.72
CA HIS A 241 5.60 -9.70 9.83
C HIS A 241 4.53 -10.45 9.04
N ARG A 242 4.86 -10.99 7.86
CA ARG A 242 3.94 -11.83 7.06
C ARG A 242 3.53 -13.09 7.81
N ALA A 243 4.49 -13.76 8.46
CA ALA A 243 4.22 -14.96 9.23
C ALA A 243 3.25 -14.67 10.39
N VAL A 244 3.41 -13.51 11.05
CA VAL A 244 2.45 -13.07 12.08
C VAL A 244 1.07 -12.81 11.47
N MET A 245 0.99 -12.06 10.37
CA MET A 245 -0.29 -11.75 9.70
C MET A 245 -1.04 -13.02 9.27
N ALA A 246 -0.33 -14.03 8.77
CA ALA A 246 -0.93 -15.31 8.37
C ALA A 246 -1.53 -16.10 9.55
N GLY A 247 -1.09 -15.85 10.78
CA GLY A 247 -1.61 -16.49 11.99
C GLY A 247 -2.76 -15.72 12.66
N LEU A 248 -3.12 -14.53 12.20
CA LEU A 248 -4.22 -13.75 12.76
C LEU A 248 -5.58 -14.28 12.28
N PRO A 249 -6.66 -14.12 13.08
CA PRO A 249 -8.02 -14.43 12.62
C PRO A 249 -8.34 -13.69 11.32
N PRO A 250 -9.20 -14.25 10.45
CA PRO A 250 -9.59 -13.61 9.19
C PRO A 250 -10.45 -12.37 9.44
N ALA A 251 -9.80 -11.26 9.80
CA ALA A 251 -10.26 -9.90 9.54
C ALA A 251 -9.67 -9.52 8.18
N ILE A 252 -10.41 -8.84 7.30
CA ILE A 252 -9.91 -8.42 5.97
C ILE A 252 -8.54 -7.77 6.16
N PRO A 253 -7.43 -8.44 5.79
CA PRO A 253 -6.11 -8.01 6.18
C PRO A 253 -5.74 -6.73 5.41
N PRO A 254 -4.77 -5.95 5.92
CA PRO A 254 -4.19 -4.86 5.13
C PRO A 254 -3.72 -5.39 3.77
N ALA A 255 -3.85 -4.56 2.73
CA ALA A 255 -3.29 -4.89 1.43
C ALA A 255 -1.77 -5.05 1.57
N VAL A 256 -1.23 -6.18 1.12
CA VAL A 256 0.20 -6.52 1.23
C VAL A 256 0.90 -6.33 -0.11
N MET A 257 2.20 -6.04 -0.09
CA MET A 257 3.04 -6.14 -1.30
C MET A 257 2.97 -7.55 -1.90
N ASP A 258 3.35 -7.73 -3.16
CA ASP A 258 3.54 -9.10 -3.67
C ASP A 258 4.81 -9.75 -3.08
N ASP A 259 4.90 -11.08 -3.13
CA ASP A 259 6.01 -11.83 -2.52
C ASP A 259 7.37 -11.50 -3.13
N ALA A 260 7.39 -11.17 -4.43
CA ALA A 260 8.61 -10.85 -5.15
C ALA A 260 9.19 -9.49 -4.67
N THR A 261 8.33 -8.48 -4.60
CA THR A 261 8.63 -7.13 -4.08
C THR A 261 9.08 -7.22 -2.64
N TYR A 262 8.36 -8.01 -1.86
CA TYR A 262 8.64 -8.20 -0.45
C TYR A 262 10.00 -8.87 -0.21
N THR A 263 10.33 -9.90 -0.98
CA THR A 263 11.65 -10.55 -0.95
C THR A 263 12.74 -9.61 -1.43
N ALA A 264 12.47 -8.79 -2.45
CA ALA A 264 13.42 -7.79 -2.95
C ALA A 264 13.71 -6.69 -1.92
N TYR A 265 12.80 -6.44 -0.97
CA TYR A 265 12.95 -5.43 0.07
C TYR A 265 13.39 -5.96 1.43
N ALA A 266 13.44 -7.27 1.61
CA ALA A 266 13.91 -7.87 2.85
C ALA A 266 15.35 -7.41 3.18
N GLY A 267 15.54 -6.80 4.34
CA GLY A 267 16.86 -6.41 4.87
C GLY A 267 17.43 -5.11 4.30
N ARG A 268 16.62 -4.26 3.66
CA ARG A 268 17.08 -2.97 3.10
C ARG A 268 17.32 -1.86 4.12
N GLY A 269 16.91 -2.03 5.38
CA GLY A 269 17.12 -1.00 6.40
C GLY A 269 16.06 0.11 6.41
N ASP A 270 14.95 -0.10 5.69
CA ASP A 270 13.86 0.86 5.45
C ASP A 270 12.59 0.56 6.29
N GLU A 271 12.71 -0.33 7.27
CA GLU A 271 11.70 -0.55 8.32
C GLU A 271 11.51 0.72 9.16
N ILE A 272 10.26 1.10 9.46
CA ILE A 272 9.98 2.33 10.20
C ILE A 272 10.67 2.33 11.58
N SER A 273 10.68 1.19 12.27
CA SER A 273 11.38 1.06 13.55
C SER A 273 12.89 1.28 13.43
N GLU A 274 13.52 0.76 12.37
CA GLU A 274 14.96 0.92 12.13
C GLU A 274 15.30 2.36 11.78
N LEU A 275 14.46 3.02 10.96
CA LEU A 275 14.60 4.44 10.63
C LEU A 275 14.45 5.34 11.86
N LEU A 276 13.51 5.02 12.77
CA LEU A 276 13.30 5.74 14.02
C LEU A 276 14.46 5.53 15.00
N GLU A 277 15.03 4.32 15.08
CA GLU A 277 16.22 4.04 15.89
C GLU A 277 17.44 4.83 15.42
N ALA A 278 17.57 5.03 14.11
CA ALA A 278 18.65 5.81 13.51
C ALA A 278 18.44 7.33 13.56
N LEU A 279 17.29 7.80 14.07
CA LEU A 279 16.93 9.22 14.04
C LEU A 279 17.82 10.04 15.01
N PRO A 280 18.41 11.17 14.57
CA PRO A 280 19.21 12.00 15.47
C PRO A 280 18.32 12.61 16.56
N ARG A 281 18.85 12.75 17.79
CA ARG A 281 18.10 13.35 18.92
C ARG A 281 17.61 14.78 18.69
N THR A 282 18.21 15.49 17.73
CA THR A 282 17.82 16.85 17.34
C THR A 282 16.66 16.88 16.34
N ALA A 283 16.27 15.73 15.78
CA ALA A 283 15.18 15.64 14.82
C ALA A 283 13.86 16.13 15.43
N ARG A 284 13.17 16.99 14.70
CA ARG A 284 11.85 17.52 15.07
C ARG A 284 10.77 16.74 14.33
N LEU A 285 10.60 15.48 14.71
CA LEU A 285 9.66 14.55 14.08
C LEU A 285 8.53 14.18 15.04
N THR A 286 7.29 14.18 14.56
CA THR A 286 6.15 13.57 15.27
C THR A 286 5.27 12.78 14.31
N HIS A 287 5.04 11.51 14.61
CA HIS A 287 4.17 10.61 13.87
C HIS A 287 2.87 10.40 14.65
N HIS A 288 1.79 10.98 14.17
CA HIS A 288 0.43 10.74 14.65
C HIS A 288 -0.17 9.54 13.93
N VAL A 289 -0.42 8.47 14.67
CA VAL A 289 -0.93 7.20 14.15
C VAL A 289 -2.31 6.92 14.72
N PHE A 290 -3.34 7.03 13.88
CA PHE A 290 -4.72 6.70 14.23
C PHE A 290 -5.01 5.28 13.78
N TYR A 291 -5.50 4.42 14.68
CA TYR A 291 -5.67 3.01 14.33
C TYR A 291 -6.85 2.32 15.03
N ASP A 292 -7.39 1.27 14.40
CA ASP A 292 -8.37 0.37 15.02
C ASP A 292 -7.67 -0.63 15.95
N HIS A 293 -7.65 -0.33 17.24
CA HIS A 293 -7.02 -1.12 18.29
C HIS A 293 -7.60 -2.53 18.45
N ASP A 294 -8.88 -2.70 18.13
CA ASP A 294 -9.56 -4.00 18.25
C ASP A 294 -9.35 -4.86 17.01
N ASN A 295 -8.77 -4.31 15.93
CA ASN A 295 -8.24 -5.07 14.81
C ASN A 295 -6.82 -5.58 15.15
N PRO A 296 -6.60 -6.91 15.22
CA PRO A 296 -5.30 -7.47 15.62
C PRO A 296 -4.14 -7.11 14.69
N ALA A 297 -4.39 -6.91 13.39
CA ALA A 297 -3.35 -6.56 12.42
C ALA A 297 -2.87 -5.12 12.63
N GLU A 298 -3.80 -4.18 12.83
CA GLU A 298 -3.44 -2.78 13.07
C GLU A 298 -2.72 -2.61 14.40
N ARG A 299 -3.22 -3.26 15.46
CA ARG A 299 -2.54 -3.25 16.76
C ARG A 299 -1.12 -3.79 16.66
N TYR A 300 -0.92 -4.89 15.92
CA TYR A 300 0.41 -5.47 15.73
C TYR A 300 1.38 -4.45 15.12
N TYR A 301 1.02 -3.81 14.01
CA TYR A 301 1.90 -2.85 13.34
C TYR A 301 2.18 -1.61 14.20
N VAL A 302 1.17 -1.09 14.90
CA VAL A 302 1.40 0.05 15.81
C VAL A 302 2.29 -0.33 17.00
N ASP A 303 2.16 -1.54 17.53
CA ASP A 303 2.98 -2.02 18.66
C ASP A 303 4.47 -2.10 18.31
N LEU A 304 4.84 -2.26 17.03
CA LEU A 304 6.23 -2.24 16.58
C LEU A 304 6.91 -0.88 16.79
N ILE A 305 6.15 0.23 16.71
CA ILE A 305 6.70 1.60 16.70
C ILE A 305 6.24 2.48 17.86
N ARG A 306 5.19 2.12 18.60
CA ARG A 306 4.66 2.96 19.70
C ARG A 306 5.63 3.20 20.86
N ARG A 307 6.77 2.49 20.89
CA ARG A 307 7.81 2.65 21.91
C ARG A 307 8.70 3.88 21.70
N PHE A 308 8.65 4.50 20.52
CA PHE A 308 9.45 5.66 20.18
C PHE A 308 8.73 6.95 20.61
N ASP A 309 9.45 7.87 21.26
CA ASP A 309 8.89 9.14 21.74
C ASP A 309 8.32 10.01 20.61
N GLN A 310 8.79 9.80 19.38
CA GLN A 310 8.31 10.46 18.18
C GLN A 310 6.93 9.96 17.73
N VAL A 311 6.39 8.89 18.31
CA VAL A 311 5.13 8.27 17.86
C VAL A 311 4.00 8.52 18.86
N VAL A 312 2.98 9.24 18.40
CA VAL A 312 1.72 9.46 19.12
C VAL A 312 0.66 8.53 18.54
N ALA A 313 0.50 7.36 19.16
CA ALA A 313 -0.49 6.36 18.75
C ALA A 313 -1.85 6.62 19.43
N THR A 314 -2.88 6.91 18.64
CA THR A 314 -4.24 7.19 19.11
C THR A 314 -5.18 6.02 18.75
N PRO A 315 -5.58 5.19 19.74
CA PRO A 315 -6.42 4.02 19.49
C PRO A 315 -7.89 4.40 19.32
N TYR A 316 -8.55 3.73 18.37
CA TYR A 316 -10.00 3.66 18.22
C TYR A 316 -10.44 2.20 18.31
N ARG A 317 -11.66 1.94 18.75
CA ARG A 317 -12.15 0.58 19.02
C ARG A 317 -13.34 0.26 18.14
N PHE A 318 -13.08 -0.13 16.89
CA PHE A 318 -14.12 -0.52 15.95
C PHE A 318 -14.23 -2.05 15.85
N GLY A 319 -13.10 -2.75 15.87
CA GLY A 319 -13.06 -4.21 15.76
C GLY A 319 -13.51 -4.71 14.39
N VAL A 320 -13.24 -3.92 13.34
CA VAL A 320 -13.65 -4.22 11.96
C VAL A 320 -12.44 -4.53 11.08
N GLY A 321 -12.68 -5.03 9.87
CA GLY A 321 -11.61 -5.28 8.91
C GLY A 321 -10.83 -4.00 8.56
N HIS A 322 -9.59 -4.15 8.08
CA HIS A 322 -8.66 -3.04 7.80
C HIS A 322 -9.34 -1.90 7.04
N MET A 323 -10.05 -2.27 5.97
CA MET A 323 -10.72 -1.33 5.09
C MET A 323 -11.81 -0.52 5.78
N SER A 324 -12.70 -1.20 6.49
CA SER A 324 -13.79 -0.56 7.24
C SER A 324 -13.23 0.33 8.36
N GLY A 325 -12.13 -0.06 8.98
CA GLY A 325 -11.45 0.74 9.99
C GLY A 325 -10.88 2.04 9.41
N CYS A 326 -10.24 1.97 8.24
CA CYS A 326 -9.74 3.15 7.54
C CYS A 326 -10.87 4.14 7.20
N LEU A 327 -11.98 3.64 6.64
CA LEU A 327 -13.14 4.45 6.30
C LEU A 327 -13.77 5.10 7.55
N ALA A 328 -13.95 4.34 8.63
CA ALA A 328 -14.50 4.86 9.89
C ALA A 328 -13.64 5.96 10.51
N LEU A 329 -12.30 5.87 10.41
CA LEU A 329 -11.38 6.90 10.87
C LEU A 329 -11.43 8.15 9.99
N MET A 330 -11.51 7.99 8.67
CA MET A 330 -11.66 9.12 7.75
C MET A 330 -12.99 9.86 7.95
N GLU A 331 -14.11 9.14 8.09
CA GLU A 331 -15.42 9.72 8.34
C GLU A 331 -15.47 10.53 9.64
N ARG A 332 -14.67 10.12 10.64
CA ARG A 332 -14.50 10.88 11.88
C ARG A 332 -13.63 12.13 11.75
N GLY A 333 -12.98 12.36 10.62
CA GLY A 333 -12.16 13.55 10.41
C GLY A 333 -10.86 13.58 11.22
N VAL A 334 -10.41 12.44 11.77
CA VAL A 334 -9.32 12.41 12.79
C VAL A 334 -8.01 13.06 12.32
N VAL A 335 -7.67 12.90 11.04
CA VAL A 335 -6.48 13.51 10.44
C VAL A 335 -6.67 15.01 10.23
N HIS A 336 -7.83 15.43 9.74
CA HIS A 336 -8.14 16.84 9.54
C HIS A 336 -8.07 17.61 10.86
N ASP A 337 -8.74 17.10 11.88
CA ASP A 337 -8.84 17.75 13.19
C ASP A 337 -7.47 17.83 13.87
N ALA A 338 -6.68 16.75 13.80
CA ALA A 338 -5.34 16.74 14.37
C ALA A 338 -4.37 17.72 13.68
N ILE A 339 -4.47 17.88 12.36
CA ILE A 339 -3.67 18.86 11.63
C ILE A 339 -4.11 20.28 12.01
N MET A 340 -5.41 20.54 12.12
CA MET A 340 -5.93 21.84 12.54
C MET A 340 -5.48 22.22 13.95
N ASP A 341 -5.55 21.28 14.89
CA ASP A 341 -5.06 21.47 16.27
C ASP A 341 -3.56 21.80 16.30
N MET A 342 -2.76 21.09 15.50
CA MET A 342 -1.33 21.34 15.36
C MET A 342 -1.05 22.75 14.78
N LEU A 343 -1.73 23.15 13.71
CA LEU A 343 -1.57 24.47 13.10
C LEU A 343 -2.00 25.60 14.06
N ALA A 344 -3.10 25.39 14.81
CA ALA A 344 -3.57 26.33 15.81
C ALA A 344 -2.57 26.51 16.96
N ALA A 345 -1.96 25.42 17.43
CA ALA A 345 -0.92 25.46 18.47
C ALA A 345 0.32 26.25 18.01
N ASP A 346 0.74 26.07 16.76
CA ASP A 346 1.86 26.84 16.17
C ASP A 346 1.56 28.34 16.10
N GLN A 347 0.35 28.70 15.67
CA GLN A 347 -0.06 30.10 15.61
C GLN A 347 -0.09 30.73 17.01
N ALA A 348 -0.60 30.02 18.01
CA ALA A 348 -0.61 30.49 19.39
C ALA A 348 0.81 30.70 19.94
N ALA A 349 1.74 29.78 19.66
CA ALA A 349 3.15 29.91 20.06
C ALA A 349 3.85 31.10 19.36
N ALA A 350 3.55 31.33 18.08
CA ALA A 350 4.05 32.49 17.34
C ALA A 350 3.53 33.81 17.93
N CYS A 351 2.25 33.89 18.27
CA CYS A 351 1.67 35.06 18.92
C CYS A 351 2.31 35.32 20.30
N ALA A 352 2.48 34.29 21.13
CA ALA A 352 3.10 34.42 22.45
C ALA A 352 4.54 34.96 22.37
N SER A 353 5.36 34.43 21.47
CA SER A 353 6.76 34.87 21.30
C SER A 353 6.87 36.32 20.82
N SER A 354 5.94 36.80 19.99
CA SER A 354 5.91 38.20 19.52
C SER A 354 5.54 39.21 20.62
N SER A 355 4.77 38.80 21.62
CA SER A 355 4.30 39.68 22.71
C SER A 355 5.41 40.00 23.73
N VAL A 356 6.32 39.06 23.97
CA VAL A 356 7.45 39.21 24.90
C VAL A 356 8.45 40.26 24.40
N PHE A 357 8.58 40.42 23.08
CA PHE A 357 9.48 41.40 22.47
C PHE A 357 8.95 42.85 22.51
N LYS A 358 7.64 43.04 22.72
CA LYS A 358 7.04 44.38 22.80
C LYS A 358 7.07 44.99 24.21
N ASN A 359 7.37 44.18 25.23
CA ASN A 359 7.42 44.59 26.65
C ASN A 359 8.87 44.68 27.20
N ARG A 360 9.87 44.64 26.33
CA ARG A 360 11.27 44.99 26.63
C ARG A 360 11.65 46.18 25.79
#